data_AF-A1A2D1-F1
#
_entry.id   AF-A1A2D1-F1
#
_cell.length_a   1.000
_cell.length_b   1.000
_cell.length_c   1.000
_cell.angle_alpha   90.00
_cell.angle_beta   90.00
_cell.angle_gamma   90.00
#
_symmetry.space_group_name_H-M   'P 1'
#
loop_
_entity.id
_entity.type
_entity.pdbx_description
1 polymer ?
#
loop_
_entity_poly.entity_id
_entity_poly.type
_entity_poly.pdbx_seq_one_letter_code
_entity_poly.pdbx_strand_id
1 'polypeptide(L)'
;MSEPMERHISITSTTTNTNGVVTQVTHASVHVVASGDCFDPETCCDERERALIAAMRAYLRPKHAPQSLIDRLEATLDHCCDE
;
A
#
# COMPACT_ATOMS: atom_id res chain seq x y z
N MET A 1 24.93 9.36 9.60
CA MET A 1 23.82 10.32 9.82
C MET A 1 23.16 10.55 8.48
N SER A 2 21.99 9.96 8.23
CA SER A 2 21.26 10.15 6.97
C SER A 2 20.31 11.33 7.13
N GLU A 3 20.40 12.34 6.26
CA GLU A 3 19.53 13.52 6.29
C GLU A 3 18.06 13.13 6.05
N PRO A 4 17.09 13.82 6.67
CA PRO A 4 15.67 13.59 6.43
C PRO A 4 15.34 13.89 4.96
N MET A 5 14.66 12.95 4.32
CA MET A 5 14.34 13.03 2.89
C MET A 5 12.89 13.47 2.71
N GLU A 6 12.68 14.62 2.08
CA GLU A 6 11.34 15.10 1.76
C GLU A 6 10.79 14.30 0.57
N ARG A 7 9.67 13.60 0.79
CA ARG A 7 9.00 12.79 -0.24
C ARG A 7 7.65 13.41 -0.58
N HIS A 8 7.46 13.68 -1.86
CA HIS A 8 6.18 14.13 -2.39
C HIS A 8 5.32 12.89 -2.69
N ILE A 9 4.15 12.80 -2.05
CA ILE A 9 3.16 11.76 -2.35
C ILE A 9 1.89 12.39 -2.92
N SER A 10 1.24 11.66 -3.82
CA SER A 10 -0.07 12.02 -4.36
C SER A 10 -1.10 11.04 -3.80
N ILE A 11 -2.06 11.57 -3.03
CA ILE A 11 -3.19 10.82 -2.50
C ILE A 11 -4.36 11.05 -3.44
N THR A 12 -4.85 9.98 -4.08
CA THR A 12 -6.00 10.03 -4.98
C THR A 12 -7.22 9.43 -4.26
N SER A 13 -8.20 10.27 -3.98
CA SER A 13 -9.47 9.89 -3.39
C SER A 13 -10.57 9.98 -4.43
N THR A 14 -11.25 8.88 -4.71
CA THR A 14 -12.40 8.86 -5.63
C THR A 14 -13.68 8.73 -4.83
N THR A 15 -14.58 9.71 -4.97
CA THR A 15 -15.91 9.69 -4.37
C THR A 15 -16.96 9.58 -5.46
N THR A 16 -17.85 8.59 -5.34
CA THR A 16 -18.95 8.37 -6.28
C THR A 16 -20.24 8.83 -5.63
N ASN A 17 -20.97 9.75 -6.26
CA ASN A 17 -22.29 10.19 -5.81
C ASN A 17 -23.33 10.00 -6.94
N THR A 18 -24.60 10.30 -6.66
CA THR A 18 -25.69 10.18 -7.63
C THR A 18 -25.53 11.07 -8.87
N ASN A 19 -24.60 12.02 -8.83
CA ASN A 19 -24.36 13.01 -9.87
C ASN A 19 -23.04 12.76 -10.62
N GLY A 20 -22.34 11.65 -10.33
CA GLY A 20 -21.13 11.24 -11.04
C GLY A 20 -19.98 10.79 -10.13
N VAL A 21 -18.80 10.63 -10.75
CA VAL A 21 -17.55 10.26 -10.08
C VAL A 21 -16.69 11.51 -9.93
N VAL A 22 -16.31 11.83 -8.69
CA VAL A 22 -15.39 12.92 -8.37
C VAL A 22 -14.05 12.31 -7.97
N THR A 23 -12.97 12.72 -8.63
CA THR A 23 -11.61 12.32 -8.26
C THR A 23 -10.89 13.52 -7.68
N GLN A 24 -10.50 13.43 -6.41
CA GLN A 24 -9.70 14.43 -5.72
C GLN A 24 -8.26 13.94 -5.61
N VAL A 25 -7.32 14.75 -6.10
CA VAL A 25 -5.88 14.50 -5.94
C VAL A 25 -5.33 15.50 -4.93
N THR A 26 -4.84 15.00 -3.81
CA THR A 26 -4.19 15.80 -2.77
C THR A 26 -2.70 15.52 -2.80
N HIS A 27 -1.90 16.55 -3.08
CA HIS A 27 -0.45 16.48 -2.94
C HIS A 27 -0.07 16.76 -1.49
N ALA A 28 0.67 15.85 -0.88
CA ALA A 28 1.19 16.02 0.48
C ALA A 28 2.71 15.82 0.47
N SER A 29 3.44 16.72 1.13
CA SER A 29 4.84 16.50 1.46
C SER A 29 4.91 15.75 2.79
N VAL A 30 5.62 14.62 2.79
CA VAL A 30 5.83 13.82 4.01
C VAL A 30 7.32 13.85 4.31
N HIS A 31 7.66 14.28 5.52
CA HIS A 31 9.01 14.17 6.06
C HIS A 31 9.25 12.71 6.45
N VAL A 32 10.08 12.00 5.68
CA VAL A 32 10.47 10.64 6.02
C VAL A 32 11.69 10.73 6.91
N VAL A 33 11.48 10.50 8.21
CA VAL A 33 12.55 10.46 9.20
C VAL A 33 13.47 9.28 8.86
N ALA A 34 14.76 9.54 8.75
CA ALA A 34 15.75 8.53 8.40
C ALA A 34 15.82 7.46 9.50
N SER A 35 15.54 6.21 9.15
CA SER A 35 15.75 4.87 9.76
C SER A 35 15.98 4.64 11.28
N GLY A 36 16.37 5.63 12.09
CA GLY A 36 16.64 5.51 13.53
C GLY A 36 15.43 5.65 14.44
N ASP A 37 14.36 6.31 13.98
CA ASP A 37 13.11 6.52 14.74
C ASP A 37 11.92 5.77 14.15
N CYS A 38 12.15 4.76 13.30
CA CYS A 38 11.07 3.94 12.77
C CYS A 38 10.43 3.12 13.90
N PHE A 39 9.10 3.05 13.90
CA PHE A 39 8.36 2.19 14.82
C PHE A 39 8.84 0.74 14.71
N ASP A 40 9.40 0.22 15.80
CA ASP A 40 9.85 -1.16 15.91
C ASP A 40 8.88 -1.95 16.81
N PRO A 41 8.09 -2.87 16.24
CA PRO A 41 7.15 -3.68 17.01
C PRO A 41 7.79 -4.50 18.13
N GLU A 42 9.08 -4.83 18.03
CA GLU A 42 9.75 -5.64 19.05
C GLU A 42 10.05 -4.85 20.33
N THR A 43 10.23 -3.53 20.22
CA THR A 43 10.54 -2.65 21.35
C THR A 43 9.36 -1.80 21.80
N CYS A 44 8.38 -1.51 20.92
CA CYS A 44 7.25 -0.64 21.21
C CYS A 44 5.96 -1.37 21.63
N CYS A 45 5.82 -2.66 21.35
CA CYS A 45 4.56 -3.38 21.54
C CYS A 45 4.63 -4.45 22.62
N ASP A 46 3.47 -4.80 23.17
CA ASP A 46 3.30 -6.01 23.96
C ASP A 46 3.10 -7.27 23.08
N GLU A 47 3.05 -8.45 23.71
CA GLU A 47 2.90 -9.73 23.00
C GLU A 47 1.61 -9.80 22.17
N ARG A 48 0.51 -9.26 22.69
CA ARG A 48 -0.79 -9.31 22.01
C ARG A 48 -0.79 -8.41 20.78
N GLU A 49 -0.21 -7.23 20.90
CA GLU A 49 -0.06 -6.28 19.79
C GLU A 49 0.85 -6.85 18.70
N ARG A 50 1.99 -7.44 19.07
CA ARG A 50 2.88 -8.12 18.12
C ARG A 50 2.17 -9.24 17.36
N ALA A 51 1.41 -10.07 18.07
CA ALA A 51 0.63 -11.15 17.44
C ALA A 51 -0.41 -10.61 16.44
N LEU A 52 -1.11 -9.52 16.79
CA LEU A 52 -2.06 -8.87 15.90
C LEU A 52 -1.38 -8.29 14.65
N ILE A 53 -0.25 -7.59 14.82
CA ILE A 53 0.52 -7.04 13.71
C ILE A 53 0.99 -8.15 12.78
N ALA A 54 1.48 -9.27 13.33
CA ALA A 54 1.90 -10.43 12.55
C ALA A 54 0.75 -11.02 11.71
N ALA A 55 -0.43 -11.18 12.33
CA ALA A 55 -1.62 -11.66 11.63
C ALA A 55 -2.05 -10.70 10.50
N MET A 56 -2.08 -9.39 10.77
CA MET A 56 -2.42 -8.38 9.76
C MET A 56 -1.41 -8.37 8.61
N ARG A 57 -0.11 -8.49 8.90
CA ARG A 57 0.93 -8.56 7.86
C ARG A 57 0.75 -9.80 6.98
N ALA A 58 0.48 -10.96 7.57
CA ALA A 58 0.24 -12.19 6.81
C ALA A 58 -0.98 -12.06 5.88
N TYR A 59 -2.04 -11.40 6.34
CA TYR A 59 -3.25 -11.17 5.55
C TYR A 59 -3.06 -10.15 4.42
N LEU A 60 -2.46 -9.00 4.73
CA LEU A 60 -2.32 -7.88 3.79
C LEU A 60 -1.14 -8.04 2.83
N ARG A 61 -0.15 -8.86 3.17
CA ARG A 61 1.08 -9.08 2.38
C ARG A 61 1.27 -10.57 2.11
N PRO A 62 0.37 -11.18 1.33
CA PRO A 62 0.50 -12.59 0.97
C PRO A 62 1.81 -12.84 0.21
N LYS A 63 2.47 -13.98 0.48
CA LYS A 63 3.74 -14.36 -0.15
C LYS A 63 3.62 -14.62 -1.65
N HIS A 64 2.42 -15.00 -2.08
CA HIS A 64 2.09 -15.32 -3.46
C HIS A 64 0.94 -14.44 -3.90
N ALA A 65 0.95 -14.04 -5.17
CA ALA A 65 -0.19 -13.38 -5.78
C ALA A 65 -1.40 -14.32 -5.75
N PRO A 66 -2.63 -13.80 -5.55
CA PRO A 66 -3.83 -14.61 -5.64
C PRO A 66 -4.04 -15.10 -7.09
N GLN A 67 -4.55 -16.32 -7.24
CA GLN A 67 -4.73 -16.95 -8.56
C GLN A 67 -5.61 -16.09 -9.48
N SER A 68 -6.67 -15.48 -8.94
CA SER A 68 -7.57 -14.61 -9.70
C SER A 68 -6.87 -13.39 -10.33
N LEU A 69 -5.78 -12.90 -9.74
CA LEU A 69 -4.96 -11.85 -10.35
C LEU A 69 -4.15 -12.41 -11.52
N ILE A 70 -3.57 -13.60 -11.36
CA ILE A 70 -2.81 -14.28 -12.42
C ILE A 70 -3.72 -14.58 -13.61
N ASP A 71 -4.87 -15.21 -13.37
CA ASP A 71 -5.84 -15.55 -14.41
C ASP A 71 -6.26 -14.31 -15.23
N ARG A 72 -6.46 -13.18 -14.53
CA ARG A 72 -6.86 -11.94 -15.16
C ARG A 72 -5.73 -11.30 -15.97
N LEU A 73 -4.48 -11.42 -15.50
CA LEU A 73 -3.31 -10.98 -16.25
C LEU A 73 -3.13 -11.81 -17.53
N GLU A 74 -3.22 -13.13 -17.42
CA GLU A 74 -3.13 -14.05 -18.56
C GLU A 74 -4.20 -13.72 -19.61
N ALA A 75 -5.47 -13.64 -19.21
CA ALA A 75 -6.56 -13.28 -20.13
C ALA A 75 -6.38 -11.90 -20.80
N THR A 76 -5.80 -10.94 -20.09
CA THR A 76 -5.53 -9.61 -20.66
C THR A 76 -4.38 -9.67 -21.67
N LEU A 77 -3.32 -10.42 -21.37
CA LEU A 77 -2.16 -10.56 -22.25
C LEU A 77 -2.52 -11.34 -23.52
N ASP A 78 -3.29 -12.42 -23.40
CA ASP A 78 -3.76 -13.20 -24.54
C ASP A 78 -4.58 -12.32 -25.49
N HIS A 79 -5.50 -11.52 -24.94
CA HIS A 79 -6.30 -10.59 -25.74
C HIS A 79 -5.45 -9.55 -26.49
N CYS A 80 -4.39 -9.03 -25.87
CA CYS A 80 -3.48 -8.07 -26.51
C CYS A 80 -2.57 -8.69 -27.58
N CYS A 81 -2.39 -10.01 -27.58
CA CYS A 81 -1.58 -10.70 -28.59
C CYS A 81 -2.39 -11.12 -29.84
N ASP A 82 -3.72 -11.09 -29.76
CA ASP A 82 -4.64 -11.39 -30.86
C ASP A 82 -5.08 -10.13 -31.66
N GLU A 83 -4.58 -8.94 -31.30
CA GLU A 83 -4.71 -7.68 -32.07
C GLU A 83 -3.44 -7.35 -32.88
#